data_AF-A0A7X2ILJ2-F1
#
_entry.id   AF-A0A7X2ILJ2-F1
#
_cell.length_a   1.000
_cell.length_b   1.000
_cell.length_c   1.000
_cell.angle_alpha   90.00
_cell.angle_beta   90.00
_cell.angle_gamma   90.00
#
_symmetry.space_group_name_H-M   'P 1'
#
loop_
_entity.id
_entity.type
_entity.pdbx_description
1 polymer ?
#
loop_
_entity_poly.entity_id
_entity_poly.type
_entity_poly.pdbx_seq_one_letter_code
_entity_poly.pdbx_strand_id
1 'polypeptide(L)'
;MNKLVAAALLAVCCAAQAQTTPPDVAAHQRQELKRGDPARWYKADRSTAAQLRTLRKEINAAYAEAKIGCRKMSADERSDCMKEARDTYTADLGNMRELNYAANHMDTSVYETTGR
;
A
#
# COMPACT_ATOMS: atom_id res chain seq x y z
N MET A 1 28.40 45.35 -11.80
CA MET A 1 28.75 43.95 -12.13
C MET A 1 28.65 43.13 -10.85
N ASN A 2 27.55 42.39 -10.68
CA ASN A 2 27.45 41.24 -9.74
C ASN A 2 26.15 40.41 -9.92
N LYS A 3 25.39 40.66 -11.01
CA LYS A 3 24.16 39.93 -11.34
C LYS A 3 24.40 38.57 -12.02
N LEU A 4 25.67 38.15 -12.14
CA LEU A 4 26.06 36.93 -12.85
C LEU A 4 26.21 35.70 -11.93
N VAL A 5 26.19 35.88 -10.60
CA VAL A 5 26.32 34.75 -9.67
C VAL A 5 24.97 34.06 -9.40
N ALA A 6 23.85 34.76 -9.57
CA ALA A 6 22.51 34.21 -9.30
C ALA A 6 21.99 33.23 -10.39
N ALA A 7 22.58 33.23 -11.59
CA ALA A 7 22.12 32.38 -12.69
C ALA A 7 22.72 30.96 -12.69
N ALA A 8 23.80 30.72 -11.92
CA ALA A 8 24.49 29.43 -11.93
C ALA A 8 23.90 28.39 -10.94
N LEU A 9 23.13 28.82 -9.94
CA LEU A 9 22.53 27.92 -8.94
C LEU A 9 21.12 27.41 -9.32
N LEU A 10 20.50 27.98 -10.36
CA LEU A 10 19.18 27.54 -10.87
C LEU A 10 19.27 26.43 -11.93
N ALA A 11 20.47 26.06 -12.39
CA ALA A 11 20.65 25.08 -13.47
C ALA A 11 20.95 23.65 -12.99
N VAL A 12 21.08 23.40 -11.68
CA VAL A 12 21.44 22.06 -11.13
C VAL A 12 20.22 21.25 -10.69
N CYS A 13 19.05 21.85 -10.51
CA CYS A 13 17.85 21.12 -10.08
C CYS A 13 17.15 20.29 -11.17
N CYS A 14 17.58 20.35 -12.44
CA CYS A 14 16.89 19.69 -13.56
C CYS A 14 17.61 18.45 -14.14
N ALA A 15 18.75 18.03 -13.61
CA ALA A 15 19.56 16.95 -14.22
C ALA A 15 19.78 15.71 -13.34
N ALA A 16 18.98 15.52 -12.28
CA ALA A 16 19.03 14.30 -11.46
C ALA A 16 17.71 13.52 -11.54
N GLN A 17 17.26 13.18 -12.75
CA GLN A 17 16.46 11.97 -12.92
C GLN A 17 17.41 10.78 -12.85
N ALA A 18 17.94 10.49 -11.65
CA ALA A 18 18.62 9.23 -11.42
C ALA A 18 17.59 8.13 -11.69
N GLN A 19 17.77 7.41 -12.80
CA GLN A 19 16.95 6.25 -13.13
C GLN A 19 17.28 5.18 -12.09
N THR A 20 16.55 5.17 -10.97
CA THR A 20 16.75 4.27 -9.82
C THR A 20 16.40 2.82 -10.13
N THR A 21 15.88 2.57 -11.33
CA THR A 21 15.50 1.24 -11.81
C THR A 21 16.68 0.63 -12.57
N PRO A 22 17.27 -0.47 -12.07
CA PRO A 22 18.30 -1.22 -12.79
C PRO A 22 17.86 -1.57 -14.22
N PRO A 23 18.78 -1.66 -15.19
CA PRO A 23 18.44 -1.82 -16.61
C PRO A 23 17.68 -3.12 -16.91
N ASP A 24 17.95 -4.19 -16.15
CA ASP A 24 17.24 -5.47 -16.19
C ASP A 24 15.80 -5.32 -15.66
N VAL A 25 15.59 -4.59 -14.56
CA VAL A 25 14.25 -4.28 -14.04
C VAL A 25 13.47 -3.41 -15.02
N ALA A 26 14.13 -2.44 -15.67
CA ALA A 26 13.49 -1.61 -16.68
C ALA A 26 13.10 -2.43 -17.93
N ALA A 27 13.93 -3.40 -18.33
CA ALA A 27 13.59 -4.33 -19.40
C ALA A 27 12.41 -5.23 -19.04
N HIS A 28 12.40 -5.76 -17.82
CA HIS A 28 11.30 -6.57 -17.30
C HIS A 28 10.00 -5.76 -17.21
N GLN A 29 10.04 -4.53 -16.69
CA GLN A 29 8.88 -3.65 -16.63
C GLN A 29 8.30 -3.37 -18.03
N ARG A 30 9.14 -3.09 -19.03
CA ARG A 30 8.67 -2.92 -20.42
C ARG A 30 7.98 -4.18 -20.96
N GLN A 31 8.45 -5.36 -20.59
CA GLN A 31 7.83 -6.61 -20.99
C GLN A 31 6.46 -6.81 -20.32
N GLU A 32 6.35 -6.55 -19.02
CA GLU A 32 5.07 -6.65 -18.31
C GLU A 32 4.06 -5.60 -18.79
N LEU A 33 4.50 -4.36 -19.06
CA LEU A 33 3.63 -3.33 -19.65
C LEU A 33 3.10 -3.73 -21.03
N LYS A 34 3.93 -4.37 -21.87
CA LYS A 34 3.48 -4.90 -23.17
C LYS A 34 2.48 -6.05 -23.02
N ARG A 35 2.64 -6.86 -21.97
CA ARG A 35 1.71 -7.96 -21.65
C ARG A 35 0.35 -7.43 -21.18
N GLY A 36 0.33 -6.23 -20.62
CA GLY A 36 -0.86 -5.59 -20.09
C GLY A 36 -1.30 -6.17 -18.74
N ASP A 37 -2.35 -5.59 -18.18
CA ASP A 37 -2.85 -6.01 -16.89
C ASP A 37 -3.38 -7.46 -16.93
N PRO A 38 -3.08 -8.28 -15.92
CA PRO A 38 -3.68 -9.59 -15.79
C PRO A 38 -5.20 -9.51 -15.76
N ALA A 39 -5.91 -10.27 -16.62
CA ALA A 39 -7.38 -10.27 -16.68
C ALA A 39 -8.07 -10.49 -15.32
N ARG A 40 -7.41 -11.21 -14.40
CA ARG A 40 -7.87 -11.42 -13.02
C ARG A 40 -8.11 -10.10 -12.25
N TRP A 41 -7.36 -9.03 -12.54
CA TRP A 41 -7.48 -7.74 -11.87
C TRP A 41 -8.84 -7.09 -12.08
N TYR A 42 -9.49 -7.37 -13.20
CA TYR A 42 -10.82 -6.85 -13.53
C TYR A 42 -11.96 -7.75 -13.02
N LYS A 43 -11.63 -8.90 -12.41
CA LYS A 43 -12.62 -9.81 -11.86
C LYS A 43 -12.86 -9.50 -10.38
N ALA A 44 -13.94 -8.77 -10.10
CA ALA A 44 -14.38 -8.52 -8.74
C ALA A 44 -14.66 -9.82 -7.98
N ASP A 45 -14.35 -9.84 -6.69
CA ASP A 45 -14.74 -10.91 -5.76
C ASP A 45 -16.23 -10.78 -5.44
N ARG A 46 -17.08 -11.25 -6.37
CA ARG A 46 -18.54 -11.06 -6.28
C ARG A 46 -19.25 -12.01 -5.31
N SER A 47 -18.60 -13.07 -4.86
CA SER A 47 -19.20 -14.00 -3.90
C SER A 47 -18.64 -13.76 -2.50
N THR A 48 -19.49 -13.87 -1.48
CA THR A 48 -19.08 -13.76 -0.07
C THR A 48 -17.91 -14.70 0.27
N ALA A 49 -17.90 -15.91 -0.30
CA ALA A 49 -16.79 -16.84 -0.12
C ALA A 49 -15.48 -16.33 -0.73
N ALA A 50 -15.51 -15.64 -1.88
CA ALA A 50 -14.34 -15.02 -2.46
C ALA A 50 -13.87 -13.81 -1.63
N GLN A 51 -14.80 -12.95 -1.23
CA GLN A 51 -14.51 -11.78 -0.39
C GLN A 51 -13.88 -12.20 0.94
N LEU A 52 -14.42 -13.20 1.64
CA LEU A 52 -13.82 -13.71 2.89
C LEU A 52 -12.44 -14.32 2.69
N ARG A 53 -12.16 -14.95 1.54
CA ARG A 53 -10.80 -15.44 1.23
C ARG A 53 -9.84 -14.28 1.01
N THR A 54 -10.29 -13.21 0.35
CA THR A 54 -9.51 -12.00 0.12
C THR A 54 -9.26 -11.27 1.44
N LEU A 55 -10.30 -11.03 2.23
CA LEU A 55 -10.22 -10.42 3.56
C LEU A 55 -9.24 -11.17 4.48
N ARG A 56 -9.22 -12.51 4.46
CA ARG A 56 -8.21 -13.26 5.24
C ARG A 56 -6.78 -12.93 4.82
N LYS A 57 -6.53 -12.77 3.52
CA LYS A 57 -5.20 -12.40 3.01
C LYS A 57 -4.84 -10.98 3.45
N GLU A 58 -5.80 -10.07 3.42
CA GLU A 58 -5.63 -8.69 3.87
C GLU A 58 -5.32 -8.61 5.36
N ILE A 59 -6.05 -9.35 6.21
CA ILE A 59 -5.76 -9.46 7.66
C ILE A 59 -4.35 -10.01 7.90
N ASN A 60 -3.95 -11.05 7.17
CA ASN A 60 -2.59 -11.60 7.28
C ASN A 60 -1.51 -10.61 6.85
N ALA A 61 -1.75 -9.86 5.77
CA ALA A 61 -0.83 -8.83 5.29
C ALA A 61 -0.72 -7.68 6.29
N ALA A 62 -1.85 -7.17 6.79
CA ALA A 62 -1.90 -6.13 7.80
C ALA A 62 -1.15 -6.53 9.07
N TYR A 63 -1.30 -7.78 9.54
CA TYR A 63 -0.53 -8.28 10.68
C TYR A 63 0.97 -8.34 10.40
N ALA A 64 1.38 -8.76 9.20
CA ALA A 64 2.79 -8.77 8.81
C ALA A 64 3.38 -7.36 8.78
N GLU A 65 2.65 -6.39 8.21
CA GLU A 65 3.03 -4.97 8.17
C GLU A 65 3.11 -4.36 9.58
N ALA A 66 2.12 -4.64 10.44
CA ALA A 66 2.12 -4.20 11.83
C ALA A 66 3.37 -4.70 12.57
N LYS A 67 3.73 -5.98 12.40
CA LYS A 67 4.97 -6.53 12.99
C LYS A 67 6.22 -5.85 12.46
N ILE A 68 6.28 -5.51 11.17
CA ILE A 68 7.39 -4.76 10.59
C ILE A 68 7.46 -3.37 11.23
N GLY A 69 6.32 -2.71 11.41
CA GLY A 69 6.19 -1.45 12.16
C GLY A 69 6.73 -1.56 13.58
N CYS A 70 6.23 -2.52 14.37
CA CYS A 70 6.67 -2.74 15.75
C CYS A 70 8.18 -2.98 15.87
N ARG A 71 8.81 -3.64 14.90
CA ARG A 71 10.27 -3.87 14.91
C ARG A 71 11.09 -2.58 14.78
N LYS A 72 10.52 -1.53 14.18
CA LYS A 72 11.17 -0.23 14.03
C LYS A 72 11.09 0.62 15.29
N MET A 73 10.22 0.27 16.24
CA MET A 73 10.06 0.96 17.52
C MET A 73 11.21 0.64 18.49
N SER A 74 11.34 1.47 19.53
CA SER A 74 12.26 1.26 20.64
C SER A 74 11.93 -0.01 21.41
N ALA A 75 12.89 -0.52 22.19
CA ALA A 75 12.76 -1.82 22.84
C ALA A 75 11.66 -1.87 23.90
N ASP A 76 11.42 -0.76 24.59
CA ASP A 76 10.38 -0.56 25.59
C ASP A 76 8.96 -0.59 24.99
N GLU A 77 8.75 0.02 23.82
CA GLU A 77 7.43 0.06 23.16
C GLU A 77 7.14 -1.20 22.31
N ARG A 78 8.20 -1.88 21.84
CA ARG A 78 8.08 -2.99 20.88
C ARG A 78 7.25 -4.17 21.40
N SER A 79 7.40 -4.52 22.68
CA SER A 79 6.69 -5.67 23.26
C SER A 79 5.18 -5.47 23.23
N ASP A 80 4.73 -4.29 23.64
CA ASP A 80 3.33 -3.95 23.70
C ASP A 80 2.74 -3.81 22.30
N CYS A 81 3.46 -3.19 21.36
CA CYS A 81 3.05 -3.15 19.95
C CYS A 81 2.89 -4.56 19.35
N MET A 82 3.83 -5.47 19.63
CA MET A 82 3.74 -6.85 19.13
C MET A 82 2.54 -7.62 19.70
N LYS A 83 2.20 -7.33 20.95
CA LYS A 83 1.01 -7.89 21.60
C LYS A 83 -0.26 -7.33 20.95
N GLU A 84 -0.37 -6.02 20.83
CA GLU A 84 -1.50 -5.35 20.20
C GLU A 84 -1.72 -5.86 18.77
N ALA A 85 -0.66 -5.93 17.95
CA ALA A 85 -0.76 -6.46 16.60
C ALA A 85 -1.33 -7.89 16.56
N ARG A 86 -0.98 -8.75 17.55
CA ARG A 86 -1.50 -10.12 17.65
C ARG A 86 -2.95 -10.15 18.12
N ASP A 87 -3.31 -9.28 19.06
CA ASP A 87 -4.66 -9.18 19.59
C ASP A 87 -5.62 -8.69 18.48
N THR A 88 -5.22 -7.66 17.71
CA THR A 88 -5.95 -7.18 16.52
C THR A 88 -6.10 -8.28 15.47
N TYR A 89 -5.01 -8.98 15.13
CA TYR A 89 -5.06 -10.09 14.19
C TYR A 89 -6.07 -11.18 14.61
N THR A 90 -6.08 -11.54 15.90
CA THR A 90 -6.98 -12.55 16.43
C THR A 90 -8.44 -12.06 16.41
N ALA A 91 -8.67 -10.81 16.78
CA ALA A 91 -9.98 -10.17 16.73
C ALA A 91 -10.52 -10.11 15.30
N ASP A 92 -9.71 -9.68 14.33
CA ASP A 92 -10.10 -9.56 12.93
C ASP A 92 -10.45 -10.93 12.34
N LEU A 93 -9.67 -11.97 12.64
CA LEU A 93 -9.99 -13.34 12.23
C LEU A 93 -11.29 -13.87 12.84
N GLY A 94 -11.58 -13.51 14.10
CA GLY A 94 -12.83 -13.87 14.76
C GLY A 94 -14.04 -13.14 14.17
N ASN A 95 -13.85 -11.89 13.73
CA ASN A 95 -14.90 -10.99 13.27
C ASN A 95 -15.01 -10.87 11.74
N MET A 96 -14.35 -11.75 10.98
CA MET A 96 -14.26 -11.65 9.52
C MET A 96 -15.60 -11.44 8.79
N ARG A 97 -16.70 -12.03 9.28
CA ARG A 97 -18.01 -11.88 8.63
C ARG A 97 -18.56 -10.47 8.78
N GLU A 98 -18.42 -9.90 9.98
CA GLU A 98 -18.84 -8.53 10.28
C GLU A 98 -17.98 -7.53 9.51
N LEU A 99 -16.66 -7.72 9.54
CA LEU A 99 -15.73 -6.91 8.75
C LEU A 99 -16.05 -6.96 7.25
N ASN A 100 -16.36 -8.14 6.72
CA ASN A 100 -16.77 -8.29 5.32
C ASN A 100 -18.10 -7.58 5.02
N TYR A 101 -19.07 -7.67 5.93
CA TYR A 101 -20.34 -6.96 5.78
C TYR A 101 -20.11 -5.45 5.76
N ALA A 102 -19.43 -4.92 6.78
CA ALA A 102 -19.08 -3.50 6.89
C ALA A 102 -18.36 -3.00 5.64
N ALA A 103 -17.33 -3.69 5.16
CA ALA A 103 -16.56 -3.28 3.98
C ALA A 103 -17.38 -3.20 2.68
N ASN A 104 -18.43 -4.01 2.53
CA ASN A 104 -19.26 -4.04 1.32
C ASN A 104 -20.54 -3.19 1.44
N HIS A 105 -20.85 -2.67 2.63
CA HIS A 105 -22.10 -1.96 2.93
C HIS A 105 -21.84 -0.61 3.61
N MET A 106 -20.63 -0.07 3.50
CA MET A 106 -20.36 1.30 3.92
C MET A 106 -21.22 2.25 3.08
N ASP A 107 -21.98 3.11 3.76
CA ASP A 107 -22.73 4.17 3.08
C ASP A 107 -21.74 5.08 2.36
N THR A 108 -21.72 4.99 1.03
CA THR A 108 -20.84 5.77 0.17
C THR A 108 -21.25 7.24 0.10
N SER A 109 -22.36 7.65 0.74
CA SER A 109 -22.79 9.06 0.80
C SER A 109 -21.80 9.98 1.52
N VAL A 110 -20.91 9.44 2.35
CA VAL A 110 -19.96 10.22 3.16
C VAL A 110 -18.63 10.47 2.44
N TYR A 111 -18.30 9.69 1.41
CA TYR A 111 -17.08 9.89 0.63
C TYR A 111 -17.40 10.61 -0.68
N GLU A 112 -17.54 11.93 -0.60
CA GLU A 112 -17.47 12.78 -1.80
C GLU A 112 -16.06 12.68 -2.40
N THR A 113 -15.93 11.87 -3.44
CA THR A 113 -14.69 11.67 -4.21
C THR A 113 -14.69 12.49 -5.51
N THR A 114 -15.59 13.47 -5.63
CA THR A 114 -15.53 14.46 -6.70
C THR A 114 -14.40 15.43 -6.38
N GLY A 115 -13.18 15.06 -6.79
CA GLY A 115 -12.10 16.00 -7.02
C GLY A 115 -12.43 16.92 -8.20
N ARG A 116 -13.47 17.74 -8.07
CA ARG A 116 -13.76 18.89 -8.93
C ARG A 116 -13.60 20.18 -8.14
#